data_AF-A0A3C1FV84-F1
#
_entry.id   AF-A0A3C1FV84-F1
#
_cell.length_a   1.000
_cell.length_b   1.000
_cell.length_c   1.000
_cell.angle_alpha   90.00
_cell.angle_beta   90.00
_cell.angle_gamma   90.00
#
_symmetry.space_group_name_H-M   'P 1'
#
loop_
_entity.id
_entity.type
_entity.pdbx_description
1 polymer ?
#
loop_
_entity_poly.entity_id
_entity_poly.type
_entity_poly.pdbx_seq_one_letter_code
_entity_poly.pdbx_strand_id
1 'polypeptide(L)'
;MDLDISYITMNRMCEKRLRKDAAFRKKVPSDRLNISLSAGRRMSDEELLFKLGSFGLEIDRQTLGEWRKGFLSAEAMAKWIIAKRNISAEGLEIDWVWICLTVLWERWFPETPSLEMIDDMMQNGYERLESRDSVEACDIWLKVWGLLLDLADRKMATTIDDLDRIFRGTQSIFNWVQDLETELCNATMGKKDLMADRISLCEKLLVRFPHEDSLLLENTRRALADSYFESGNKEKADLLFREWLKDDPRGAGAGSVGPTVIGLCG
;
A
#
# COMPACT_ATOMS: atom_id res chain seq x y z
N MET A 1 -14.02 -20.09 7.10
CA MET A 1 -12.83 -19.23 7.13
C MET A 1 -13.31 -17.91 6.57
N ASP A 2 -13.84 -17.04 7.44
CA ASP A 2 -14.25 -15.71 7.01
C ASP A 2 -12.97 -14.96 6.65
N LEU A 3 -12.78 -14.76 5.35
CA LEU A 3 -11.75 -13.85 4.87
C LEU A 3 -12.18 -12.45 5.30
N ASP A 4 -11.57 -11.92 6.36
CA ASP A 4 -11.78 -10.56 6.86
C ASP A 4 -11.13 -9.57 5.87
N ILE A 5 -11.74 -9.41 4.69
CA ILE A 5 -11.28 -8.50 3.61
C ILE A 5 -11.72 -7.08 3.96
N SER A 6 -10.82 -6.10 3.78
CA SER A 6 -11.15 -4.68 4.00
C SER A 6 -12.16 -4.16 2.97
N TYR A 7 -12.84 -3.07 3.32
CA TYR A 7 -13.86 -2.46 2.47
C TYR A 7 -13.25 -1.95 1.16
N ILE A 8 -12.03 -1.40 1.19
CA ILE A 8 -11.36 -0.92 -0.02
C ILE A 8 -11.03 -2.06 -0.98
N THR A 9 -10.54 -3.19 -0.48
CA THR A 9 -10.24 -4.36 -1.32
C THR A 9 -11.51 -4.96 -1.90
N MET A 10 -12.57 -5.10 -1.10
CA MET A 10 -13.88 -5.56 -1.61
C MET A 10 -14.44 -4.61 -2.67
N ASN A 11 -14.43 -3.30 -2.41
CA ASN A 11 -14.89 -2.29 -3.36
C ASN A 11 -14.13 -2.39 -4.69
N ARG A 12 -12.80 -2.48 -4.66
CA ARG A 12 -11.99 -2.59 -5.88
C ARG A 12 -12.28 -3.88 -6.65
N MET A 13 -12.41 -5.02 -5.96
CA MET A 13 -12.80 -6.29 -6.59
C MET A 13 -14.17 -6.18 -7.27
N CYS A 14 -15.15 -5.58 -6.60
CA CYS A 14 -16.49 -5.35 -7.12
C CYS A 14 -16.47 -4.43 -8.36
N GLU A 15 -15.80 -3.28 -8.30
CA GLU A 15 -15.70 -2.34 -9.43
C GLU A 15 -14.98 -2.99 -10.64
N LYS A 16 -13.87 -3.69 -10.40
CA LYS A 16 -13.14 -4.42 -11.44
C LYS A 16 -14.01 -5.47 -12.11
N ARG A 17 -14.78 -6.23 -11.33
CA ARG A 17 -15.70 -7.26 -11.84
C ARG A 17 -16.87 -6.64 -12.61
N LEU A 18 -17.48 -5.57 -12.09
CA LEU A 18 -18.54 -4.83 -12.78
C LEU A 18 -18.05 -4.29 -14.14
N ARG A 19 -16.80 -3.83 -14.23
CA ARG A 19 -16.20 -3.34 -15.48
C ARG A 19 -15.98 -4.47 -16.50
N LYS A 20 -15.44 -5.61 -16.07
CA LYS A 20 -14.98 -6.68 -16.98
C LYS A 20 -16.03 -7.75 -17.31
N ASP A 21 -16.99 -8.00 -16.43
CA ASP A 21 -17.95 -9.12 -16.56
C ASP A 21 -19.39 -8.62 -16.81
N ALA A 22 -19.81 -8.68 -18.08
CA ALA A 22 -21.15 -8.27 -18.48
C ALA A 22 -22.25 -9.19 -17.92
N ALA A 23 -21.96 -10.48 -17.70
CA ALA A 23 -22.92 -11.42 -17.13
C ALA A 23 -23.12 -11.15 -15.63
N PHE A 24 -22.05 -10.83 -14.91
CA PHE A 24 -22.14 -10.36 -13.54
C PHE A 24 -22.92 -9.04 -13.44
N ARG A 25 -22.63 -8.06 -14.30
CA ARG A 25 -23.34 -6.77 -14.31
C ARG A 25 -24.85 -6.92 -14.47
N LYS A 26 -25.31 -7.84 -15.33
CA LYS A 26 -26.76 -8.13 -15.51
C LYS A 26 -27.43 -8.74 -14.28
N LYS A 27 -26.66 -9.38 -13.39
CA LYS A 27 -27.16 -10.03 -12.17
C LYS A 27 -27.14 -9.12 -10.95
N VAL A 28 -26.40 -8.01 -10.99
CA VAL A 28 -26.33 -7.07 -9.87
C VAL A 28 -27.59 -6.20 -9.87
N PRO A 29 -28.33 -6.14 -8.75
CA PRO A 29 -29.47 -5.24 -8.59
C PRO A 29 -29.13 -3.79 -8.92
N SER A 30 -30.07 -3.06 -9.54
CA SER A 30 -29.82 -1.70 -10.05
C SER A 30 -29.43 -0.69 -8.98
N ASP A 31 -29.96 -0.87 -7.76
CA ASP A 31 -29.65 -0.08 -6.57
C ASP A 31 -28.20 -0.30 -6.08
N ARG A 32 -27.57 -1.44 -6.40
CA ARG A 32 -26.18 -1.77 -6.06
C ARG A 32 -25.17 -1.41 -7.14
N LEU A 33 -25.60 -1.17 -8.38
CA LEU A 33 -24.69 -0.87 -9.50
C LEU A 33 -23.86 0.41 -9.29
N ASN A 34 -24.39 1.35 -8.51
CA ASN A 34 -23.79 2.67 -8.28
C ASN A 34 -23.20 2.85 -6.88
N ILE A 35 -23.14 1.79 -6.07
CA ILE A 35 -22.58 1.86 -4.72
C ILE A 35 -21.11 1.47 -4.82
N SER A 36 -20.28 2.49 -4.95
CA SER A 36 -18.87 2.31 -5.20
C SER A 36 -18.09 3.55 -4.83
N LEU A 37 -16.83 3.40 -4.46
CA LEU A 37 -15.96 4.55 -4.16
C LEU A 37 -15.80 5.46 -5.39
N SER A 38 -15.72 4.89 -6.59
CA SER A 38 -15.72 5.66 -7.85
C SER A 38 -16.99 6.49 -8.03
N ALA A 39 -18.15 6.01 -7.57
CA ALA A 39 -19.39 6.80 -7.59
C ALA A 39 -19.35 7.95 -6.59
N GLY A 40 -18.89 7.70 -5.35
CA GLY A 40 -18.68 8.76 -4.36
C GLY A 40 -17.71 9.84 -4.83
N ARG A 41 -16.61 9.46 -5.48
CA ARG A 41 -15.62 10.41 -6.04
C ARG A 41 -16.18 11.33 -7.13
N ARG A 42 -17.29 10.97 -7.78
CA ARG A 42 -17.98 11.84 -8.76
C ARG A 42 -18.94 12.84 -8.13
N MET A 43 -19.29 12.67 -6.86
CA MET A 43 -20.20 13.56 -6.13
C MET A 43 -19.46 14.78 -5.60
N SER A 44 -20.14 15.91 -5.44
CA SER A 44 -19.62 17.10 -4.74
C SER A 44 -19.56 16.88 -3.23
N ASP A 45 -18.86 17.75 -2.50
CA ASP A 45 -18.81 17.66 -1.04
C ASP A 45 -20.20 17.86 -0.42
N GLU A 46 -21.01 18.77 -0.97
CA GLU A 46 -22.40 19.01 -0.55
C GLU A 46 -23.29 17.77 -0.77
N GLU A 47 -23.14 17.09 -1.90
CA GLU A 47 -23.88 15.86 -2.18
C GLU A 47 -23.50 14.72 -1.23
N LEU A 48 -22.21 14.59 -0.90
CA LEU A 48 -21.72 13.60 0.06
C LEU A 48 -22.23 13.91 1.47
N LEU A 49 -22.21 15.17 1.90
CA LEU A 49 -22.72 15.60 3.20
C LEU A 49 -24.24 15.44 3.29
N PHE A 50 -24.98 15.84 2.26
CA PHE A 50 -26.41 15.61 2.18
C PHE A 50 -26.75 14.11 2.30
N LYS A 51 -25.94 13.26 1.67
CA LYS A 51 -26.12 11.81 1.74
C LYS A 51 -25.86 11.29 3.16
N LEU A 52 -24.82 11.73 3.84
CA LEU A 52 -24.58 11.39 5.25
C LEU A 52 -25.72 11.89 6.16
N GLY A 53 -26.19 13.12 5.94
CA GLY A 53 -27.33 13.70 6.66
C GLY A 53 -28.63 12.90 6.48
N SER A 54 -28.85 12.33 5.28
CA SER A 54 -30.00 11.45 5.02
C SER A 54 -30.02 10.16 5.85
N PHE A 55 -28.86 9.76 6.39
CA PHE A 55 -28.73 8.64 7.33
C PHE A 55 -28.77 9.09 8.79
N GLY A 56 -28.89 10.39 9.05
CA GLY A 56 -28.82 10.98 10.39
C GLY A 56 -27.39 11.30 10.85
N LEU A 57 -26.44 11.39 9.92
CA LEU A 57 -25.05 11.78 10.19
C LEU A 57 -24.77 13.21 9.68
N GLU A 58 -25.17 14.19 10.48
CA GLU A 58 -24.81 15.59 10.26
C GLU A 58 -23.37 15.83 10.72
N ILE A 59 -22.46 16.05 9.78
CA ILE A 59 -21.05 16.34 10.05
C ILE A 59 -20.57 17.49 9.17
N ASP A 60 -19.47 18.10 9.58
CA ASP A 60 -18.76 19.11 8.80
C ASP A 60 -17.25 18.79 8.78
N ARG A 61 -16.49 19.66 8.10
CA ARG A 61 -15.03 19.51 8.00
C ARG A 61 -14.35 19.51 9.36
N GLN A 62 -14.79 20.34 10.31
CA GLN A 62 -14.20 20.39 11.64
C GLN A 62 -14.43 19.07 12.40
N THR A 63 -15.66 18.58 12.39
CA THR A 63 -16.06 17.33 13.06
C THR A 63 -15.31 16.13 12.49
N LEU A 64 -15.26 16.00 11.16
CA LEU A 64 -14.49 14.95 10.50
C LEU A 64 -12.99 15.07 10.83
N GLY A 65 -12.47 16.31 10.85
CA GLY A 65 -11.09 16.62 11.19
C GLY A 65 -10.69 16.21 12.61
N GLU A 66 -11.60 16.27 13.58
CA GLU A 66 -11.35 15.78 14.93
C GLU A 66 -11.47 14.26 15.03
N TRP A 67 -12.51 13.66 14.44
CA TRP A 67 -12.73 12.21 14.54
C TRP A 67 -11.59 11.42 13.91
N ARG A 68 -11.16 11.81 12.71
CA ARG A 68 -10.12 11.09 11.96
C ARG A 68 -8.80 10.96 12.73
N LYS A 69 -8.50 11.85 13.69
CA LYS A 69 -7.28 11.77 14.52
C LYS A 69 -7.24 10.47 15.35
N GLY A 70 -8.40 9.89 15.65
CA GLY A 70 -8.54 8.64 16.38
C GLY A 70 -8.56 7.37 15.52
N PHE A 71 -8.52 7.50 14.19
CA PHE A 71 -8.69 6.38 13.27
C PHE A 71 -7.56 6.32 12.24
N LEU A 72 -7.27 5.10 11.76
CA LEU A 72 -6.34 4.88 10.64
C LEU A 72 -7.09 4.79 9.30
N SER A 73 -8.31 4.28 9.32
CA SER A 73 -9.13 4.04 8.12
C SER A 73 -10.50 4.66 8.25
N ALA A 74 -11.08 5.03 7.11
CA ALA A 74 -12.47 5.45 7.03
C ALA A 74 -13.41 4.27 7.37
N GLU A 75 -13.01 3.03 7.07
CA GLU A 75 -13.75 1.82 7.45
C GLU A 75 -13.91 1.70 8.97
N ALA A 76 -12.82 1.83 9.73
CA ALA A 76 -12.87 1.72 11.19
C ALA A 76 -13.72 2.85 11.79
N MET A 77 -13.60 4.06 11.24
CA MET A 77 -14.40 5.21 11.65
C MET A 77 -15.89 5.00 11.33
N ALA A 78 -16.23 4.53 10.13
CA ALA A 78 -17.60 4.24 9.72
C ALA A 78 -18.24 3.20 10.64
N LYS A 79 -17.55 2.08 10.90
CA LYS A 79 -18.00 1.04 11.85
C LYS A 79 -18.24 1.61 13.24
N TRP A 80 -17.32 2.44 13.74
CA TRP A 80 -17.48 3.11 15.04
C TRP A 80 -18.68 4.05 15.08
N ILE A 81 -18.85 4.89 14.05
CA ILE A 81 -19.96 5.84 13.93
C ILE A 81 -21.30 5.08 13.97
N ILE A 82 -21.46 4.05 13.14
CA ILE A 82 -22.68 3.24 13.05
C ILE A 82 -22.99 2.59 14.41
N ALA A 83 -21.99 1.96 15.04
CA ALA A 83 -22.18 1.28 16.33
C ALA A 83 -22.52 2.24 17.48
N LYS A 84 -21.88 3.42 17.56
CA LYS A 84 -22.05 4.35 18.68
C LYS A 84 -23.23 5.30 18.55
N ARG A 85 -23.58 5.71 17.33
CA ARG A 85 -24.57 6.76 17.10
C ARG A 85 -25.97 6.21 16.83
N ASN A 86 -26.14 4.89 16.83
CA ASN A 86 -27.39 4.19 16.51
C ASN A 86 -28.02 4.74 15.22
N ILE A 87 -27.17 4.98 14.23
CA ILE A 87 -27.58 5.45 12.91
C ILE A 87 -28.40 4.32 12.30
N SER A 88 -29.56 4.67 11.77
CA SER A 88 -30.44 3.75 11.05
C SER A 88 -29.87 3.44 9.66
N ALA A 89 -28.59 3.07 9.59
CA ALA A 89 -27.92 2.66 8.36
C ALA A 89 -27.99 1.13 8.27
N GLU A 90 -28.84 0.61 7.39
CA GLU A 90 -28.95 -0.83 7.13
C GLU A 90 -28.52 -1.17 5.70
N GLY A 91 -27.87 -2.32 5.54
CA GLY A 91 -27.45 -2.84 4.24
C GLY A 91 -26.59 -1.84 3.45
N LEU A 92 -27.16 -1.31 2.37
CA LEU A 92 -26.47 -0.42 1.41
C LEU A 92 -26.07 0.94 1.99
N GLU A 93 -26.72 1.36 3.07
CA GLU A 93 -26.45 2.64 3.72
C GLU A 93 -25.10 2.62 4.45
N ILE A 94 -24.70 1.45 4.97
CA ILE A 94 -23.39 1.22 5.60
C ILE A 94 -22.27 1.48 4.60
N ASP A 95 -22.41 0.98 3.37
CA ASP A 95 -21.44 1.19 2.30
C ASP A 95 -21.31 2.67 1.95
N TRP A 96 -22.44 3.39 1.91
CA TRP A 96 -22.45 4.82 1.63
C TRP A 96 -21.83 5.66 2.75
N VAL A 97 -22.03 5.29 4.03
CA VAL A 97 -21.34 5.97 5.14
C VAL A 97 -19.82 5.85 4.96
N TRP A 98 -19.32 4.66 4.65
CA TRP A 98 -17.89 4.45 4.39
C TRP A 98 -17.41 5.21 3.14
N ILE A 99 -18.12 5.13 2.01
CA ILE A 99 -17.77 5.83 0.76
C ILE A 99 -17.67 7.34 1.00
N CYS A 100 -18.70 7.94 1.60
CA CYS A 100 -18.72 9.38 1.84
C CYS A 100 -17.58 9.82 2.77
N LEU A 101 -17.36 9.09 3.87
CA LEU A 101 -16.26 9.40 4.80
C LEU A 101 -14.88 9.26 4.14
N THR A 102 -14.70 8.24 3.29
CA THR A 102 -13.44 8.04 2.56
C THR A 102 -13.16 9.21 1.61
N VAL A 103 -14.15 9.60 0.79
CA VAL A 103 -13.98 10.67 -0.19
C VAL A 103 -13.80 12.04 0.48
N LEU A 104 -14.56 12.32 1.54
CA LEU A 104 -14.41 13.56 2.29
C LEU A 104 -13.05 13.64 3.00
N TRP A 105 -12.56 12.53 3.57
CA TRP A 105 -11.22 12.49 4.15
C TRP A 105 -10.16 12.76 3.09
N GLU A 106 -10.24 12.08 1.95
CA GLU A 106 -9.33 12.25 0.80
C GLU A 106 -9.25 13.72 0.38
N ARG A 107 -10.39 14.39 0.23
CA ARG A 107 -10.44 15.78 -0.25
C ARG A 107 -10.03 16.80 0.80
N TRP A 108 -10.45 16.62 2.05
CA TRP A 108 -10.29 17.65 3.08
C TRP A 108 -8.98 17.54 3.85
N PHE A 109 -8.37 16.35 3.87
CA PHE A 109 -7.18 16.06 4.67
C PHE A 109 -6.14 15.20 3.94
N PRO A 110 -5.75 15.54 2.69
CA PRO A 110 -4.85 14.73 1.88
C PRO A 110 -3.49 14.48 2.54
N GLU A 111 -3.01 15.44 3.35
CA GLU A 111 -1.70 15.40 4.02
C GLU A 111 -1.59 14.33 5.12
N THR A 112 -2.71 13.72 5.49
CA THR A 112 -2.78 12.70 6.54
C THR A 112 -3.70 11.58 6.04
N PRO A 113 -3.19 10.76 5.10
CA PRO A 113 -4.00 9.81 4.38
C PRO A 113 -4.55 8.71 5.29
N SER A 114 -5.75 8.23 4.96
CA SER A 114 -6.30 7.00 5.56
C SER A 114 -5.68 5.76 4.92
N LEU A 115 -5.88 4.57 5.50
CA LEU A 115 -5.39 3.31 4.90
C LEU A 115 -5.96 3.08 3.49
N GLU A 116 -7.19 3.48 3.22
CA GLU A 116 -7.79 3.40 1.88
C GLU A 116 -7.03 4.25 0.86
N MET A 117 -6.60 5.44 1.25
CA MET A 117 -5.83 6.33 0.37
C MET A 117 -4.42 5.78 0.13
N ILE A 118 -3.78 5.21 1.16
CA ILE A 118 -2.48 4.55 1.01
C ILE A 118 -2.61 3.35 0.07
N ASP A 119 -3.68 2.57 0.17
CA ASP A 119 -3.98 1.46 -0.74
C ASP A 119 -4.21 1.95 -2.19
N ASP A 120 -4.92 3.05 -2.40
CA ASP A 120 -5.06 3.64 -3.73
C ASP A 120 -3.72 4.12 -4.29
N MET A 121 -2.86 4.76 -3.49
CA MET A 121 -1.51 5.13 -3.92
C MET A 121 -0.68 3.89 -4.31
N MET A 122 -0.75 2.82 -3.52
CA MET A 122 -0.08 1.56 -3.83
C MET A 122 -0.53 1.02 -5.19
N GLN A 123 -1.79 1.22 -5.56
CA GLN A 123 -2.38 0.62 -6.76
C GLN A 123 -2.17 1.49 -7.98
N ASN A 124 -2.15 2.81 -7.79
CA ASN A 124 -1.71 3.77 -8.79
C ASN A 124 -0.28 3.44 -9.26
N GLY A 125 0.62 2.99 -8.38
CA GLY A 125 1.96 2.54 -8.82
C GLY A 125 1.91 1.34 -9.77
N TYR A 126 1.07 0.33 -9.52
CA TYR A 126 0.87 -0.76 -10.48
C TYR A 126 0.26 -0.27 -11.80
N GLU A 127 -0.67 0.69 -11.77
CA GLU A 127 -1.23 1.29 -12.99
C GLU A 127 -0.17 2.04 -13.81
N ARG A 128 0.80 2.69 -13.15
CA ARG A 128 1.97 3.31 -13.81
C ARG A 128 2.87 2.27 -14.45
N LEU A 129 3.14 1.14 -13.78
CA LEU A 129 3.88 0.02 -14.38
C LEU A 129 3.17 -0.55 -15.61
N GLU A 130 1.86 -0.76 -15.54
CA GLU A 130 1.06 -1.19 -16.70
C GLU A 130 1.18 -0.21 -17.88
N SER A 131 1.34 1.09 -17.57
CA SER A 131 1.56 2.17 -18.53
C SER A 131 3.03 2.36 -18.95
N ARG A 132 3.93 1.48 -18.50
CA ARG A 132 5.39 1.52 -18.72
C ARG A 132 6.11 2.75 -18.15
N ASP A 133 5.57 3.35 -17.10
CA ASP A 133 6.21 4.44 -16.36
C ASP A 133 6.75 3.94 -15.01
N SER A 134 7.88 3.23 -15.07
CA SER A 134 8.51 2.63 -13.87
C SER A 134 9.07 3.69 -12.91
N VAL A 135 9.48 4.85 -13.43
CA VAL A 135 9.98 5.95 -12.59
C VAL A 135 8.85 6.55 -11.76
N GLU A 136 7.73 6.90 -12.39
CA GLU A 136 6.59 7.45 -11.66
C GLU A 136 5.99 6.41 -10.69
N ALA A 137 5.99 5.12 -11.06
CA ALA A 137 5.62 4.04 -10.16
C ALA A 137 6.49 4.00 -8.90
N CYS A 138 7.82 4.04 -9.06
CA CYS A 138 8.78 4.07 -7.96
C CYS A 138 8.58 5.30 -7.07
N ASP A 139 8.41 6.49 -7.65
CA ASP A 139 8.18 7.72 -6.89
C ASP A 139 6.93 7.65 -6.01
N ILE A 140 5.84 7.07 -6.53
CA ILE A 140 4.60 6.85 -5.77
C ILE A 140 4.84 5.83 -4.66
N TRP A 141 5.45 4.70 -4.98
CA TRP A 141 5.66 3.61 -4.03
C TRP A 141 6.66 3.94 -2.93
N LEU A 142 7.70 4.74 -3.19
CA LEU A 142 8.60 5.26 -2.15
C LEU A 142 7.84 6.15 -1.14
N LYS A 143 6.86 6.93 -1.60
CA LYS A 143 5.98 7.70 -0.69
C LYS A 143 5.12 6.76 0.16
N VAL A 144 4.53 5.73 -0.46
CA VAL A 144 3.77 4.70 0.26
C VAL A 144 4.64 4.01 1.31
N TRP A 145 5.89 3.68 0.98
CA TRP A 145 6.83 3.06 1.92
C TRP A 145 7.09 3.96 3.14
N GLY A 146 7.32 5.25 2.93
CA GLY A 146 7.45 6.21 4.03
C GLY A 146 6.22 6.23 4.95
N LEU A 147 5.01 6.23 4.37
CA LEU A 147 3.77 6.20 5.14
C LEU A 147 3.59 4.88 5.93
N LEU A 148 4.03 3.75 5.37
CA LEU A 148 4.00 2.45 6.05
C LEU A 148 5.03 2.38 7.20
N LEU A 149 6.21 2.99 7.05
CA LEU A 149 7.18 3.09 8.14
C LEU A 149 6.68 3.97 9.29
N ASP A 150 6.01 5.09 8.98
CA ASP A 150 5.34 5.93 9.98
C ASP A 150 4.20 5.18 10.69
N LEU A 151 3.43 4.39 9.92
CA LEU A 151 2.39 3.53 10.48
C LEU A 151 2.98 2.49 11.43
N ALA A 152 4.11 1.87 11.05
CA ALA A 152 4.81 0.91 11.89
C ALA A 152 5.24 1.54 13.22
N ASP A 153 5.76 2.77 13.22
CA ASP A 153 6.11 3.50 14.46
C ASP A 153 4.89 3.74 15.34
N ARG A 154 3.80 4.26 14.76
CA ARG A 154 2.57 4.58 15.51
C ARG A 154 1.89 3.35 16.10
N LYS A 155 2.11 2.17 15.52
CA LYS A 155 1.48 0.91 15.93
C LYS A 155 2.44 -0.06 16.59
N MET A 156 3.71 0.33 16.75
CA MET A 156 4.77 -0.54 17.26
C MET A 156 4.85 -1.86 16.50
N ALA A 157 4.60 -1.82 15.19
CA ALA A 157 4.71 -2.99 14.32
C ALA A 157 6.19 -3.34 14.15
N THR A 158 6.54 -4.59 14.43
CA THR A 158 7.93 -5.08 14.43
C THR A 158 8.24 -6.01 13.26
N THR A 159 7.22 -6.40 12.50
CA THR A 159 7.30 -7.21 11.29
C THR A 159 6.43 -6.62 10.17
N ILE A 160 6.69 -7.03 8.93
CA ILE A 160 5.86 -6.77 7.77
C ILE A 160 4.51 -7.46 7.92
N ASP A 161 4.45 -8.64 8.55
CA ASP A 161 3.21 -9.34 8.85
C ASP A 161 2.32 -8.55 9.84
N ASP A 162 2.90 -7.89 10.85
CA ASP A 162 2.17 -6.95 11.72
C ASP A 162 1.57 -5.79 10.89
N LEU A 163 2.36 -5.22 9.98
CA LEU A 163 1.90 -4.18 9.07
C LEU A 163 0.79 -4.68 8.15
N ASP A 164 0.90 -5.87 7.58
CA ASP A 164 -0.13 -6.45 6.71
C ASP A 164 -1.46 -6.64 7.45
N ARG A 165 -1.41 -7.11 8.71
CA ARG A 165 -2.59 -7.22 9.58
C ARG A 165 -3.24 -5.89 9.91
N ILE A 166 -2.45 -4.82 10.03
CA ILE A 166 -2.96 -3.47 10.30
C ILE A 166 -3.52 -2.84 9.02
N PHE A 167 -2.77 -2.94 7.93
CA PHE A 167 -3.04 -2.26 6.67
C PHE A 167 -4.23 -2.87 5.94
N ARG A 168 -4.29 -4.21 5.86
CA ARG A 168 -5.36 -4.98 5.21
C ARG A 168 -5.71 -4.46 3.81
N GLY A 169 -4.70 -3.99 3.09
CA GLY A 169 -4.85 -3.49 1.73
C GLY A 169 -5.06 -4.60 0.70
N THR A 170 -5.06 -4.19 -0.55
CA THR A 170 -5.30 -5.07 -1.70
C THR A 170 -4.08 -5.91 -2.05
N GLN A 171 -2.87 -5.40 -1.78
CA GLN A 171 -1.65 -6.22 -1.81
C GLN A 171 -1.21 -6.58 -0.40
N SER A 172 -0.51 -7.71 -0.31
CA SER A 172 0.38 -7.96 0.83
C SER A 172 1.61 -7.07 0.70
N ILE A 173 1.94 -6.34 1.77
CA ILE A 173 3.14 -5.50 1.90
C ILE A 173 4.39 -6.34 1.70
N PHE A 174 4.40 -7.60 2.15
CA PHE A 174 5.51 -8.53 1.93
C PHE A 174 5.85 -8.72 0.45
N ASN A 175 4.83 -8.91 -0.38
CA ASN A 175 5.04 -9.04 -1.83
C ASN A 175 5.33 -7.69 -2.46
N TRP A 176 4.56 -6.66 -2.10
CA TRP A 176 4.66 -5.34 -2.68
C TRP A 176 6.03 -4.66 -2.45
N VAL A 177 6.66 -4.85 -1.28
CA VAL A 177 7.98 -4.24 -1.01
C VAL A 177 9.09 -4.86 -1.89
N GLN A 178 8.94 -6.13 -2.26
CA GLN A 178 9.83 -6.80 -3.21
C GLN A 178 9.58 -6.31 -4.64
N ASP A 179 8.32 -6.10 -5.03
CA ASP A 179 7.98 -5.47 -6.32
C ASP A 179 8.59 -4.07 -6.42
N LEU A 180 8.50 -3.25 -5.36
CA LEU A 180 9.13 -1.94 -5.30
C LEU A 180 10.65 -2.02 -5.45
N GLU A 181 11.31 -2.91 -4.73
CA GLU A 181 12.76 -3.10 -4.83
C GLU A 181 13.19 -3.48 -6.26
N THR A 182 12.46 -4.43 -6.87
CA THR A 182 12.75 -4.90 -8.22
C THR A 182 12.53 -3.79 -9.24
N GLU A 183 11.46 -3.01 -9.11
CA GLU A 183 11.19 -1.91 -10.03
C GLU A 183 12.16 -0.74 -9.86
N LEU A 184 12.63 -0.47 -8.64
CA LEU A 184 13.73 0.48 -8.44
C LEU A 184 14.97 0.03 -9.22
N CYS A 185 15.31 -1.26 -9.16
CA CYS A 185 16.39 -1.83 -9.97
C CYS A 185 16.15 -1.59 -11.47
N ASN A 186 14.97 -1.97 -11.99
CA ASN A 186 14.61 -1.81 -13.40
C ASN A 186 14.68 -0.35 -13.87
N ALA A 187 14.22 0.58 -13.04
CA ALA A 187 14.20 2.01 -13.33
C ALA A 187 15.58 2.68 -13.22
N THR A 188 16.58 2.02 -12.62
CA THR A 188 17.94 2.58 -12.46
C THR A 188 18.74 2.66 -13.76
N MET A 189 18.29 2.04 -14.86
CA MET A 189 18.95 2.10 -16.18
C MET A 189 19.04 3.54 -16.71
N GLY A 190 20.04 4.30 -16.23
CA GLY A 190 20.33 5.69 -16.57
C GLY A 190 20.04 6.76 -15.51
N LYS A 191 19.54 6.41 -14.30
CA LYS A 191 19.18 7.40 -13.26
C LYS A 191 19.83 7.07 -11.90
N LYS A 192 20.82 7.87 -11.49
CA LYS A 192 21.59 7.67 -10.25
C LYS A 192 20.75 7.80 -8.97
N ASP A 193 19.74 8.67 -8.97
CA ASP A 193 18.96 8.95 -7.75
C ASP A 193 18.15 7.73 -7.31
N LEU A 194 17.58 6.99 -8.25
CA LEU A 194 16.80 5.77 -7.96
C LEU A 194 17.66 4.63 -7.38
N MET A 195 18.96 4.60 -7.70
CA MET A 195 19.89 3.66 -7.07
C MET A 195 20.10 3.98 -5.59
N ALA A 196 20.20 5.27 -5.26
CA ALA A 196 20.29 5.71 -3.86
C ALA A 196 18.98 5.39 -3.11
N ASP A 197 17.84 5.52 -3.76
CA ASP A 197 16.54 5.14 -3.19
C ASP A 197 16.43 3.63 -2.92
N ARG A 198 16.90 2.77 -3.85
CA ARG A 198 16.98 1.32 -3.65
C ARG A 198 17.86 0.95 -2.45
N ILE A 199 19.03 1.58 -2.34
CA ILE A 199 19.93 1.41 -1.18
C ILE A 199 19.19 1.81 0.11
N SER A 200 18.56 2.99 0.12
CA SER A 200 17.83 3.49 1.29
C SER A 200 16.68 2.58 1.70
N LEU A 201 15.92 2.06 0.74
CA LEU A 201 14.86 1.09 0.95
C LEU A 201 15.41 -0.16 1.66
N CYS A 202 16.47 -0.76 1.11
CA CYS A 202 17.05 -1.99 1.64
C CYS A 202 17.62 -1.79 3.05
N GLU A 203 18.37 -0.70 3.28
CA GLU A 203 18.91 -0.39 4.61
C GLU A 203 17.81 -0.18 5.65
N LYS A 204 16.75 0.57 5.31
CA LYS A 204 15.60 0.79 6.21
C LYS A 204 14.87 -0.51 6.53
N LEU A 205 14.67 -1.38 5.54
CA LEU A 205 13.99 -2.66 5.73
C LEU A 205 14.78 -3.57 6.69
N LEU A 206 16.09 -3.70 6.49
CA LEU A 206 16.96 -4.53 7.34
C LEU A 206 17.06 -4.00 8.78
N VAL A 207 17.12 -2.67 8.95
CA VAL A 207 17.18 -2.05 10.28
C VAL A 207 15.84 -2.15 11.00
N ARG A 208 14.73 -1.92 10.30
CA ARG A 208 13.40 -1.88 10.91
C ARG A 208 12.87 -3.27 11.26
N PHE A 209 13.10 -4.24 10.38
CA PHE A 209 12.52 -5.57 10.46
C PHE A 209 13.63 -6.64 10.54
N PRO A 210 14.54 -6.61 11.54
CA PRO A 210 15.72 -7.49 11.57
C PRO A 210 15.39 -8.98 11.79
N HIS A 211 14.14 -9.29 12.14
CA HIS A 211 13.64 -10.63 12.45
C HIS A 211 12.54 -11.09 11.50
N GLU A 212 12.43 -10.43 10.34
CA GLU A 212 11.51 -10.85 9.27
C GLU A 212 11.88 -12.23 8.71
N ASP A 213 10.99 -12.76 7.87
CA ASP A 213 11.24 -13.98 7.11
C ASP A 213 12.64 -13.99 6.45
N SER A 214 13.33 -15.13 6.60
CA SER A 214 14.73 -15.25 6.18
C SER A 214 14.91 -15.01 4.69
N LEU A 215 13.96 -15.42 3.84
CA LEU A 215 14.07 -15.22 2.39
C LEU A 215 13.99 -13.74 2.03
N LEU A 216 13.09 -12.97 2.67
CA LEU A 216 13.00 -11.53 2.44
C LEU A 216 14.28 -10.80 2.88
N LEU A 217 14.82 -11.16 4.04
CA LEU A 217 16.06 -10.56 4.55
C LEU A 217 17.27 -10.90 3.66
N GLU A 218 17.38 -12.15 3.22
CA GLU A 218 18.45 -12.58 2.31
C GLU A 218 18.36 -11.87 0.95
N ASN A 219 17.17 -11.79 0.37
CA ASN A 219 16.95 -11.05 -0.88
C ASN A 219 17.31 -9.58 -0.73
N THR A 220 16.92 -8.94 0.38
CA THR A 220 17.20 -7.54 0.65
C THR A 220 18.70 -7.28 0.86
N ARG A 221 19.42 -8.19 1.56
CA ARG A 221 20.89 -8.10 1.72
C ARG A 221 21.61 -8.21 0.39
N ARG A 222 21.18 -9.14 -0.48
CA ARG A 222 21.71 -9.28 -1.83
C ARG A 222 21.48 -8.02 -2.66
N ALA A 223 20.23 -7.53 -2.72
CA ALA A 223 19.86 -6.31 -3.42
C ALA A 223 20.70 -5.10 -2.98
N LEU A 224 20.95 -4.96 -1.67
CA LEU A 224 21.80 -3.91 -1.12
C LEU A 224 23.25 -4.01 -1.61
N ALA A 225 23.84 -5.20 -1.56
CA ALA A 225 25.21 -5.42 -2.00
C ALA A 225 25.35 -5.19 -3.53
N ASP A 226 24.40 -5.69 -4.32
CA ASP A 226 24.35 -5.47 -5.77
C ASP A 226 24.23 -3.98 -6.10
N SER A 227 23.37 -3.25 -5.39
CA SER A 227 23.21 -1.79 -5.56
C SER A 227 24.51 -1.01 -5.27
N TYR A 228 25.27 -1.41 -4.24
CA TYR A 228 26.59 -0.83 -3.97
C TYR A 228 27.62 -1.17 -5.05
N PHE A 229 27.59 -2.38 -5.60
CA PHE A 229 28.47 -2.77 -6.70
C PHE A 229 28.17 -1.97 -7.97
N GLU A 230 26.90 -1.88 -8.35
CA GLU A 230 26.42 -1.17 -9.56
C GLU A 230 26.66 0.36 -9.47
N SER A 231 26.58 0.94 -8.28
CA SER A 231 26.93 2.35 -8.04
C SER A 231 28.45 2.62 -8.03
N GLY A 232 29.28 1.59 -8.18
CA GLY A 232 30.74 1.67 -8.24
C GLY A 232 31.45 1.57 -6.89
N ASN A 233 30.72 1.40 -5.79
CA ASN A 233 31.27 1.22 -4.44
C ASN A 233 31.54 -0.27 -4.16
N LYS A 234 32.48 -0.84 -4.92
CA LYS A 234 32.83 -2.27 -4.85
C LYS A 234 33.37 -2.69 -3.49
N GLU A 235 34.07 -1.81 -2.80
CA GLU A 235 34.61 -2.09 -1.47
C GLU A 235 33.49 -2.35 -0.44
N LYS A 236 32.43 -1.54 -0.47
CA LYS A 236 31.27 -1.72 0.40
C LYS A 236 30.47 -2.97 0.02
N ALA A 237 30.30 -3.25 -1.27
CA ALA A 237 29.67 -4.49 -1.73
C ALA A 237 30.43 -5.74 -1.23
N ASP A 238 31.76 -5.77 -1.40
CA ASP A 238 32.61 -6.88 -0.94
C ASP A 238 32.60 -7.05 0.58
N LEU A 239 32.47 -5.95 1.34
CA LEU A 239 32.33 -6.03 2.80
C LEU A 239 31.00 -6.70 3.18
N LEU A 240 29.89 -6.25 2.60
CA LEU A 240 28.56 -6.80 2.86
C LEU A 240 28.47 -8.29 2.52
N PHE A 241 29.00 -8.70 1.36
CA PHE A 241 29.04 -10.12 0.99
C PHE A 241 29.91 -10.93 1.96
N ARG A 242 31.05 -10.40 2.41
CA ARG A 242 31.92 -11.09 3.38
C ARG A 242 31.29 -11.22 4.76
N GLU A 243 30.55 -10.21 5.22
CA GLU A 243 29.81 -10.27 6.49
C GLU A 243 28.70 -11.31 6.40
N TRP A 244 27.93 -11.31 5.31
CA TRP A 244 26.89 -12.31 5.10
C TRP A 244 27.46 -13.74 5.03
N LEU A 245 28.55 -13.97 4.30
CA LEU A 245 29.20 -15.28 4.21
C LEU A 245 29.70 -15.83 5.56
N LYS A 246 30.00 -14.95 6.53
CA LYS A 246 30.38 -15.37 7.88
C LYS A 246 29.17 -15.82 8.69
N ASP A 247 28.04 -15.14 8.52
CA ASP A 247 26.81 -15.38 9.28
C ASP A 247 26.00 -16.57 8.73
N ASP A 248 26.03 -16.82 7.42
CA ASP A 248 25.48 -18.03 6.80
C ASP A 248 26.38 -18.57 5.65
N PRO A 249 27.24 -19.57 5.94
CA PRO A 249 28.10 -20.19 4.93
C PRO A 249 27.34 -20.99 3.85
N ARG A 250 26.05 -21.31 4.05
CA ARG A 250 25.27 -22.19 3.16
C ARG A 250 24.35 -21.43 2.20
N GLY A 251 23.85 -20.24 2.57
CA GLY A 251 23.04 -19.38 1.70
C GLY A 251 23.75 -18.89 0.43
N ALA A 252 25.09 -18.88 0.46
CA ALA A 252 25.95 -18.62 -0.70
C ALA A 252 25.90 -19.69 -1.81
N GLY A 253 25.37 -20.88 -1.52
CA GLY A 253 25.48 -22.05 -2.39
C GLY A 253 24.41 -22.20 -3.48
N ALA A 254 23.32 -21.41 -3.45
CA ALA A 254 22.18 -21.59 -4.36
C ALA A 254 22.07 -20.52 -5.46
N GLY A 255 23.03 -19.58 -5.56
CA GLY A 255 23.05 -18.56 -6.61
C GLY A 255 24.34 -17.76 -6.61
N SER A 256 25.41 -18.35 -7.16
CA SER A 256 26.63 -17.67 -7.63
C SER A 256 27.26 -16.63 -6.68
N VAL A 257 27.98 -17.11 -5.66
CA VAL A 257 29.02 -16.28 -5.01
C VAL A 257 30.26 -16.27 -5.90
N GLY A 258 30.29 -15.26 -6.77
CA GLY A 258 31.33 -14.95 -7.73
C GLY A 258 30.71 -14.02 -8.78
N PRO A 259 31.42 -13.00 -9.30
CA PRO A 259 30.88 -12.04 -10.26
C PRO A 259 30.58 -12.77 -11.58
N THR A 260 29.48 -13.48 -11.60
CA THR A 260 28.96 -14.14 -12.78
C THR A 260 28.07 -13.09 -13.42
N VAL A 261 28.67 -12.43 -14.39
CA VAL A 261 28.02 -11.64 -15.43
C VAL A 261 26.78 -12.40 -15.92
N ILE A 262 25.63 -12.14 -15.31
CA ILE A 262 24.33 -12.41 -15.89
C ILE A 262 23.59 -11.10 -15.72
N GLY A 263 23.64 -10.29 -16.77
CA GLY A 263 22.80 -9.11 -16.89
C GLY A 263 21.34 -9.54 -16.72
N LEU A 264 20.73 -9.08 -15.63
CA LEU A 264 19.29 -8.98 -15.49
C LEU A 264 18.82 -7.51 -15.48
N CYS A 265 19.72 -6.59 -15.80
CA CYS A 265 19.40 -5.26 -16.31
C CYS A 265 19.82 -5.21 -17.78
N GLY A 266 18.92 -5.63 -18.67
CA GLY A 266 19.08 -5.62 -20.11
C GLY A 266 17.76 -5.31 -20.79
#